data_AF-H2JAL7-F1
#
_entry.id   AF-H2JAL7-F1
#
_cell.length_a   1.000
_cell.length_b   1.000
_cell.length_c   1.000
_cell.angle_alpha   90.00
_cell.angle_beta   90.00
_cell.angle_gamma   90.00
#
_symmetry.space_group_name_H-M   'P 1'
#
loop_
_entity.id
_entity.type
_entity.pdbx_description
1 polymer ?
#
loop_
_entity_poly.entity_id
_entity_poly.type
_entity_poly.pdbx_seq_one_letter_code
_entity_poly.pdbx_strand_id
1 'polypeptide(L)'
;MKSKILIFIIIVSVLTALFAVPAMAASNIVKITRPDGNEVVEKPVFSICGVCTYDETFIEFEYWDKVTEKFQPLETTDGDLTFKVGSSKLFGKNVELKYKGENHIKVIAYTKATKDDPQTKDYTIIYAAEKKSLLDNIRNWLLDKF
;
A
#
# COMPACT_ATOMS: atom_id res chain seq x y z
N MET A 1 19.79 54.23 -21.66
CA MET A 1 19.89 52.76 -21.87
C MET A 1 20.02 51.94 -20.57
N LYS A 2 20.61 52.47 -19.49
CA LYS A 2 20.84 51.72 -18.23
C LYS A 2 19.56 51.34 -17.44
N SER A 3 18.51 52.17 -17.45
CA SER A 3 17.29 51.96 -16.65
C SER A 3 16.38 50.83 -17.18
N LYS A 4 16.32 50.62 -18.50
CA LYS A 4 15.47 49.56 -19.10
C LYS A 4 16.00 48.16 -18.82
N ILE A 5 17.33 48.01 -18.70
CA ILE A 5 17.99 46.75 -18.36
C ILE A 5 17.75 46.38 -16.89
N LEU A 6 17.78 47.37 -15.99
CA LEU A 6 17.54 47.14 -14.56
C LEU A 6 16.11 46.63 -14.28
N ILE A 7 15.11 47.21 -14.95
CA ILE A 7 13.70 46.80 -14.82
C ILE A 7 13.50 45.38 -15.39
N PHE A 8 14.17 45.06 -16.49
CA PHE A 8 14.10 43.73 -17.09
C PHE A 8 14.69 42.64 -16.17
N ILE A 9 15.81 42.93 -15.49
CA ILE A 9 16.43 42.01 -14.52
C ILE A 9 15.52 41.78 -13.31
N ILE A 10 14.86 42.82 -12.80
CA ILE A 10 13.94 42.70 -11.66
C ILE A 10 12.73 41.82 -12.04
N ILE A 11 12.13 42.03 -13.21
CA ILE A 11 10.98 41.23 -13.69
C ILE A 11 11.37 39.76 -13.86
N VAL A 12 12.53 39.48 -14.44
CA VAL A 12 13.05 38.10 -14.60
C VAL A 12 13.29 37.43 -13.25
N SER A 13 13.86 38.16 -12.28
CA SER A 13 14.13 37.63 -10.94
C SER A 13 12.86 37.34 -10.11
N VAL A 14 11.82 38.16 -10.26
CA VAL A 14 10.52 37.95 -9.60
C VAL A 14 9.77 36.78 -10.24
N LEU A 15 9.86 36.59 -11.57
CA LEU A 15 9.25 35.43 -12.22
C LEU A 15 9.93 34.12 -11.85
N THR A 16 11.25 34.08 -11.68
CA THR A 16 11.96 32.84 -11.29
C THR A 16 11.68 32.41 -9.84
N ALA A 17 11.29 33.33 -8.96
CA ALA A 17 10.92 33.01 -7.59
C ALA A 17 9.51 32.39 -7.47
N LEU A 18 8.66 32.53 -8.49
CA LEU A 18 7.29 32.00 -8.50
C LEU A 18 7.17 30.55 -8.97
N PHE A 19 8.26 29.91 -9.44
CA PHE A 19 8.22 28.55 -9.96
C PHE A 19 9.19 27.57 -9.28
N ALA A 20 9.88 27.99 -8.22
CA ALA A 20 10.64 27.06 -7.38
C ALA A 20 9.70 26.43 -6.33
N VAL A 21 8.70 25.67 -6.79
CA VAL A 21 8.12 24.64 -5.93
C VAL A 21 9.22 23.59 -5.83
N PRO A 22 9.80 23.32 -4.65
CA PRO A 22 10.67 22.16 -4.53
C PRO A 22 9.83 20.97 -4.96
N ALA A 23 10.24 20.30 -6.03
CA ALA A 23 9.76 18.97 -6.32
C ALA A 23 10.16 18.13 -5.11
N MET A 24 9.24 18.02 -4.15
CA MET A 24 9.37 17.15 -2.99
C MET A 24 9.64 15.77 -3.55
N ALA A 25 10.89 15.35 -3.48
CA ALA A 25 11.29 14.02 -3.90
C ALA A 25 10.38 13.05 -3.15
N ALA A 26 9.63 12.22 -3.89
CA ALA A 26 8.75 11.22 -3.32
C ALA A 26 9.53 10.44 -2.26
N SER A 27 9.18 10.68 -1.00
CA SER A 27 9.84 10.07 0.15
C SER A 27 9.60 8.57 0.07
N ASN A 28 10.65 7.80 -0.23
CA ASN A 28 10.59 6.34 -0.18
C ASN A 28 10.67 5.88 1.28
N ILE A 29 9.57 6.02 2.01
CA ILE A 29 9.41 5.61 3.41
C ILE A 29 9.42 4.09 3.54
N VAL A 30 8.73 3.38 2.64
CA VAL A 30 8.59 1.93 2.66
C VAL A 30 8.76 1.31 1.28
N LYS A 31 9.49 0.19 1.25
CA LYS A 31 9.53 -0.76 0.14
C LYS A 31 8.77 -2.02 0.55
N ILE A 32 7.59 -2.21 -0.04
CA ILE A 32 6.83 -3.45 0.11
C ILE A 32 7.55 -4.56 -0.64
N THR A 33 7.76 -5.68 0.04
CA THR A 33 8.39 -6.90 -0.50
C THR A 33 7.37 -7.99 -0.78
N ARG A 34 6.17 -7.88 -0.20
CA ARG A 34 5.01 -8.70 -0.53
C ARG A 34 3.71 -7.91 -0.26
N PRO A 35 2.76 -7.87 -1.20
CA PRO A 35 2.73 -8.58 -2.48
C PRO A 35 3.75 -8.05 -3.49
N ASP A 36 4.23 -8.92 -4.38
CA ASP A 36 5.09 -8.55 -5.51
C ASP A 36 4.23 -8.38 -6.77
N GLY A 37 3.62 -7.20 -6.88
CA GLY A 37 2.62 -6.92 -7.92
C GLY A 37 1.27 -7.60 -7.64
N ASN A 38 0.67 -8.19 -8.68
CA ASN A 38 -0.59 -8.92 -8.55
C ASN A 38 -0.31 -10.37 -8.14
N GLU A 39 -0.85 -10.78 -6.99
CA GLU A 39 -0.60 -12.11 -6.41
C GLU A 39 -1.90 -12.92 -6.30
N VAL A 40 -1.86 -14.20 -6.68
CA VAL A 40 -2.99 -15.13 -6.52
C VAL A 40 -2.71 -16.04 -5.32
N VAL A 41 -3.66 -16.15 -4.41
CA VAL A 41 -3.53 -16.94 -3.18
C VAL A 41 -4.73 -17.84 -2.93
N GLU A 42 -4.49 -18.96 -2.25
CA GLU A 42 -5.51 -19.97 -1.96
C GLU A 42 -6.07 -19.89 -0.54
N LYS A 43 -5.46 -19.07 0.33
CA LYS A 43 -5.87 -18.87 1.72
C LYS A 43 -6.43 -17.45 1.90
N PRO A 44 -7.42 -17.27 2.79
CA PRO A 44 -8.00 -15.96 3.06
C PRO A 44 -7.05 -15.05 3.85
N VAL A 45 -6.11 -15.62 4.61
CA VAL A 45 -5.10 -14.85 5.35
C VAL A 45 -3.88 -14.62 4.46
N PHE A 46 -3.48 -13.37 4.34
CA PHE A 46 -2.36 -12.92 3.51
C PHE A 46 -1.35 -12.12 4.34
N SER A 47 -0.05 -12.32 4.09
CA SER A 47 1.02 -11.58 4.77
C SER A 47 1.52 -10.43 3.90
N ILE A 48 1.36 -9.20 4.38
CA ILE A 48 1.95 -8.00 3.78
C ILE A 48 3.29 -7.74 4.47
N CYS A 49 4.35 -7.64 3.70
CA CYS A 49 5.71 -7.50 4.19
C CYS A 49 6.41 -6.30 3.56
N GLY A 50 7.29 -5.66 4.30
CA GLY A 50 8.08 -4.56 3.77
C GLY A 50 9.29 -4.17 4.62
N VAL A 51 10.11 -3.32 4.01
CA VAL A 51 11.30 -2.71 4.59
C VAL A 51 11.12 -1.20 4.63
N CYS A 52 11.36 -0.60 5.78
CA CYS A 52 11.29 0.84 5.98
C CYS A 52 12.67 1.49 5.83
N THR A 53 12.68 2.76 5.41
CA THR A 53 13.92 3.56 5.36
C THR A 53 14.25 4.15 6.74
N TYR A 54 13.22 4.53 7.50
CA TYR A 54 13.32 5.24 8.79
C TYR A 54 12.97 4.34 9.98
N ASP A 55 13.62 4.59 11.13
CA ASP A 55 13.44 3.82 12.38
C ASP A 55 12.04 3.99 13.00
N GLU A 56 11.38 5.11 12.76
CA GLU A 56 10.03 5.39 13.24
C GLU A 56 9.08 5.60 12.06
N THR A 57 8.58 4.48 11.51
CA THR A 57 7.59 4.47 10.44
C THR A 57 6.28 3.91 10.98
N PHE A 58 5.17 4.56 10.68
CA PHE A 58 3.81 4.06 10.92
C PHE A 58 3.27 3.49 9.61
N ILE A 59 2.59 2.35 9.71
CA ILE A 59 1.96 1.66 8.58
C ILE A 59 0.49 1.45 8.89
N GLU A 60 -0.34 1.68 7.89
CA GLU A 60 -1.78 1.43 7.89
C GLU A 60 -2.14 0.65 6.61
N PHE A 61 -3.16 -0.20 6.72
CA PHE A 61 -3.73 -0.89 5.58
C PHE A 61 -5.16 -0.45 5.37
N GLU A 62 -5.56 -0.30 4.12
CA GLU A 62 -6.95 -0.11 3.73
C GLU A 62 -7.33 -1.14 2.67
N TYR A 63 -8.60 -1.54 2.65
CA TYR A 63 -9.17 -2.32 1.57
C TYR A 63 -10.21 -1.49 0.81
N TRP A 64 -10.32 -1.70 -0.50
CA TRP A 64 -11.42 -1.13 -1.28
C TRP A 64 -12.71 -1.88 -0.98
N ASP A 65 -13.65 -1.20 -0.34
CA ASP A 65 -14.98 -1.74 -0.09
C ASP A 65 -15.88 -1.57 -1.32
N LYS A 66 -16.38 -2.69 -1.86
CA LYS A 66 -17.17 -2.71 -3.10
C LYS A 66 -18.58 -2.15 -2.93
N VAL A 67 -19.08 -2.01 -1.71
CA VAL A 67 -20.44 -1.52 -1.43
C VAL A 67 -20.44 0.01 -1.33
N THR A 68 -19.46 0.55 -0.63
CA THR A 68 -19.30 1.99 -0.40
C THR A 68 -18.45 2.69 -1.45
N GLU A 69 -17.78 1.92 -2.32
CA GLU A 69 -16.86 2.39 -3.35
C GLU A 69 -15.77 3.32 -2.78
N LYS A 70 -15.24 2.92 -1.62
CA LYS A 70 -14.23 3.69 -0.87
C LYS A 70 -13.25 2.76 -0.21
N PHE A 71 -12.04 3.28 0.01
CA PHE A 71 -11.09 2.62 0.90
C PHE A 71 -11.57 2.72 2.35
N GLN A 72 -11.53 1.58 3.04
CA GLN A 72 -11.90 1.43 4.45
C GLN A 72 -10.71 0.84 5.22
N PRO A 73 -10.56 1.16 6.52
CA PRO A 73 -9.48 0.59 7.32
C PRO A 73 -9.48 -0.94 7.32
N LEU A 74 -8.31 -1.53 7.16
CA LEU A 74 -8.09 -2.97 7.21
C LEU A 74 -7.29 -3.35 8.45
N GLU A 75 -7.97 -3.95 9.41
CA GLU A 75 -7.36 -4.49 10.62
C GLU A 75 -6.48 -5.70 10.29
N THR A 76 -5.31 -5.76 10.93
CA THR A 76 -4.46 -6.95 10.91
C THR A 76 -5.08 -8.07 11.75
N THR A 77 -4.64 -9.31 11.55
CA THR A 77 -5.11 -10.44 12.38
C THR A 77 -4.70 -10.31 13.86
N ASP A 78 -3.77 -9.41 14.17
CA ASP A 78 -3.35 -9.09 15.54
C ASP A 78 -4.23 -8.01 16.20
N GLY A 79 -5.16 -7.41 15.46
CA GLY A 79 -6.04 -6.34 15.92
C GLY A 79 -5.55 -4.91 15.67
N ASP A 80 -4.40 -4.74 14.99
CA ASP A 80 -3.83 -3.42 14.72
C ASP A 80 -4.45 -2.80 13.45
N LEU A 81 -4.91 -1.55 13.53
CA LEU A 81 -5.25 -0.69 12.37
C LEU A 81 -4.05 0.15 11.91
N THR A 82 -3.26 0.60 12.87
CA THR A 82 -2.01 1.35 12.66
C THR A 82 -0.95 0.71 13.55
N PHE A 83 0.24 0.47 13.01
CA PHE A 83 1.36 -0.04 13.80
C PHE A 83 2.65 0.69 13.47
N LYS A 84 3.52 0.82 14.48
CA LYS A 84 4.85 1.39 14.34
C LYS A 84 5.84 0.28 14.02
N VAL A 85 6.60 0.43 12.95
CA VAL A 85 7.74 -0.43 12.63
C VAL A 85 8.89 -0.05 13.55
N GLY A 86 9.44 -1.04 14.24
CA GLY A 86 10.56 -0.85 15.18
C GLY A 86 11.91 -0.68 14.48
N SER A 87 12.98 -0.65 15.27
CA SER A 87 14.36 -0.40 14.82
C SER A 87 14.92 -1.43 13.83
N SER A 88 14.29 -2.60 13.68
CA SER A 88 14.65 -3.57 12.64
C SER A 88 14.35 -3.06 11.23
N LYS A 89 13.45 -2.06 11.09
CA LYS A 89 12.92 -1.56 9.83
C LYS A 89 12.22 -2.61 8.98
N LEU A 90 11.87 -3.76 9.56
CA LEU A 90 11.20 -4.85 8.87
C LEU A 90 9.83 -5.06 9.52
N PHE A 91 8.81 -5.29 8.70
CA PHE A 91 7.52 -5.73 9.18
C PHE A 91 6.97 -6.85 8.30
N GLY A 92 6.18 -7.71 8.93
CA GLY A 92 5.30 -8.67 8.30
C GLY A 92 4.02 -8.71 9.12
N LYS A 93 2.90 -8.36 8.51
CA LYS A 93 1.58 -8.38 9.16
C LYS A 93 0.62 -9.21 8.34
N ASN A 94 -0.15 -10.02 9.03
CA ASN A 94 -1.20 -10.82 8.42
C ASN A 94 -2.50 -10.01 8.39
N VAL A 95 -3.24 -10.13 7.30
CA VAL A 95 -4.58 -9.55 7.12
C VAL A 95 -5.52 -10.61 6.56
N GLU A 96 -6.81 -10.49 6.85
CA GLU A 96 -7.84 -11.32 6.24
C GLU A 96 -8.42 -10.62 5.00
N LEU A 97 -8.35 -11.28 3.85
CA LEU A 97 -8.90 -10.82 2.59
C LEU A 97 -10.43 -10.81 2.65
N LYS A 98 -11.05 -9.66 2.35
CA LYS A 98 -12.49 -9.43 2.50
C LYS A 98 -13.34 -10.15 1.47
N TYR A 99 -12.78 -10.47 0.31
CA TYR A 99 -13.51 -11.07 -0.80
C TYR A 99 -12.83 -12.32 -1.32
N LYS A 100 -13.65 -13.30 -1.75
CA LYS A 100 -13.22 -14.30 -2.73
C LYS A 100 -13.05 -13.58 -4.07
N GLY A 101 -11.95 -13.83 -4.78
CA GLY A 101 -11.54 -13.08 -5.97
C GLY A 101 -10.69 -11.85 -5.63
N GLU A 102 -10.89 -10.76 -6.37
CA GLU A 102 -10.06 -9.56 -6.26
C GLU A 102 -10.28 -8.78 -4.97
N ASN A 103 -9.17 -8.47 -4.31
CA ASN A 103 -9.04 -7.57 -3.17
C ASN A 103 -8.04 -6.47 -3.54
N HIS A 104 -8.46 -5.20 -3.48
CA HIS A 104 -7.55 -4.07 -3.65
C HIS A 104 -7.15 -3.57 -2.27
N ILE A 105 -5.85 -3.59 -2.00
CA ILE A 105 -5.26 -3.20 -0.72
C ILE A 105 -4.36 -2.01 -0.93
N LYS A 106 -4.57 -0.95 -0.15
CA LYS A 106 -3.67 0.19 -0.08
C LYS A 106 -2.83 0.09 1.17
N VAL A 107 -1.52 0.26 1.02
CA VAL A 107 -0.58 0.43 2.11
C VAL A 107 -0.24 1.90 2.23
N ILE A 108 -0.45 2.46 3.41
CA ILE A 108 -0.13 3.85 3.74
C ILE A 108 1.03 3.82 4.73
N ALA A 109 2.09 4.58 4.43
CA ALA A 109 3.28 4.65 5.25
C ALA A 109 3.68 6.09 5.50
N TYR A 110 3.97 6.44 6.75
CA TYR A 110 4.39 7.78 7.13
C TYR A 110 5.32 7.78 8.33
N THR A 111 6.09 8.85 8.45
CA THR A 111 6.77 9.22 9.70
C THR A 111 5.97 10.32 10.39
N LYS A 112 6.35 10.72 11.61
CA LYS A 112 5.74 11.89 12.27
C LYS A 112 5.83 13.16 11.41
N ALA A 113 6.88 13.31 10.61
CA ALA A 113 7.11 14.49 9.78
C ALA A 113 6.33 14.47 8.46
N THR A 114 5.93 13.29 7.99
CA THR A 114 5.26 13.11 6.68
C THR A 114 3.83 12.61 6.86
N LYS A 115 3.21 12.84 8.02
CA LYS A 115 1.86 12.36 8.30
C LYS A 115 0.82 13.00 7.37
N ASP A 116 1.00 14.28 7.05
CA ASP A 116 0.10 15.03 6.18
C ASP A 116 0.38 14.80 4.68
N ASP A 117 1.47 14.09 4.35
CA ASP A 117 1.86 13.69 3.00
C ASP A 117 2.44 12.26 3.02
N PRO A 118 1.60 11.24 3.28
CA PRO A 118 2.06 9.87 3.44
C PRO A 118 2.42 9.23 2.10
N GLN A 119 3.34 8.26 2.12
CA GLN A 119 3.55 7.39 0.97
C GLN A 119 2.42 6.37 0.87
N THR A 120 1.80 6.25 -0.30
CA THR A 120 0.76 5.25 -0.58
C THR A 120 1.19 4.26 -1.68
N LYS A 121 0.79 3.00 -1.56
CA LYS A 121 0.98 1.96 -2.58
C LYS A 121 -0.23 1.04 -2.65
N ASP A 122 -0.75 0.84 -3.86
CA ASP A 122 -1.92 0.01 -4.12
C ASP A 122 -1.52 -1.35 -4.72
N TYR A 123 -2.21 -2.40 -4.30
CA TYR A 123 -1.98 -3.78 -4.72
C TYR A 123 -3.28 -4.52 -4.97
N THR A 124 -3.27 -5.50 -5.87
CA THR A 124 -4.38 -6.43 -6.09
C THR A 124 -3.98 -7.84 -5.70
N ILE A 125 -4.73 -8.42 -4.78
CA ILE A 125 -4.56 -9.81 -4.32
C ILE A 125 -5.81 -10.60 -4.72
N ILE A 126 -5.63 -11.69 -5.46
CA ILE A 126 -6.72 -12.53 -5.94
C ILE A 126 -6.81 -13.75 -5.03
N TYR A 127 -7.84 -13.80 -4.19
CA TYR A 127 -8.15 -14.97 -3.37
C TYR A 127 -8.92 -16.01 -4.18
N ALA A 128 -8.21 -17.00 -4.73
CA ALA A 128 -8.78 -18.01 -5.61
C ALA A 128 -9.60 -19.10 -4.87
N ALA A 129 -9.57 -19.14 -3.53
CA ALA A 129 -10.25 -20.10 -2.64
C ALA A 129 -10.20 -21.55 -3.16
N GLU A 130 -9.32 -22.39 -2.61
CA GLU A 130 -9.06 -23.77 -3.06
C GLU A 130 -10.23 -24.44 -3.81
N LYS A 131 -10.02 -24.80 -5.09
CA LYS A 131 -10.89 -25.68 -5.88
C LYS A 131 -10.97 -27.12 -5.33
N LYS A 132 -10.55 -27.39 -4.08
CA LYS A 132 -10.52 -28.74 -3.48
C LYS A 132 -11.86 -29.47 -3.56
N SER A 133 -12.97 -28.73 -3.45
CA SER A 133 -14.32 -29.30 -3.47
C SER A 133 -14.59 -30.22 -4.68
N LEU A 134 -14.07 -29.91 -5.88
CA LEU A 134 -14.47 -30.69 -7.07
C LEU A 134 -13.73 -32.04 -7.16
N LEU A 135 -12.42 -32.07 -6.89
CA LEU A 135 -11.64 -33.31 -6.90
C LEU A 135 -11.91 -34.18 -5.66
N ASP A 136 -12.09 -33.58 -4.49
CA ASP A 136 -12.42 -34.32 -3.27
C ASP A 136 -13.84 -34.91 -3.34
N ASN A 137 -14.82 -34.20 -3.93
CA ASN A 137 -16.16 -34.75 -4.16
C ASN A 137 -16.14 -35.91 -5.17
N ILE A 138 -15.36 -35.81 -6.24
CA ILE A 138 -15.21 -36.91 -7.22
C ILE A 138 -14.51 -38.12 -6.58
N ARG A 139 -13.47 -37.90 -5.77
CA ARG A 139 -12.76 -38.97 -5.06
C ARG A 139 -13.65 -39.66 -4.06
N ASN A 140 -14.37 -38.89 -3.23
CA ASN A 140 -15.28 -39.45 -2.24
C ASN A 140 -16.44 -40.20 -2.91
N TRP A 141 -17.00 -39.69 -4.01
CA TRP A 141 -18.03 -40.40 -4.78
C TRP A 141 -17.53 -41.71 -5.42
N LEU A 142 -16.27 -41.74 -5.90
CA LEU A 142 -15.65 -42.97 -6.41
C LEU A 142 -15.42 -43.99 -5.28
N LEU A 143 -14.93 -43.55 -4.13
CA LEU A 143 -14.67 -44.41 -2.98
C LEU A 143 -15.94 -44.92 -2.30
N ASP A 144 -17.07 -44.22 -2.43
CA ASP A 144 -18.38 -44.66 -1.91
C ASP A 144 -19.08 -45.66 -2.85
N LYS A 145 -18.57 -45.81 -4.08
CA LYS A 145 -19.11 -46.70 -5.11
C LYS A 145 -18.39 -48.05 -5.25
N PHE A 146 -17.27 -48.23 -4.56
CA PHE A 146 -16.46 -49.45 -4.55
C PHE A 146 -16.24 -49.92 -3.11
#